data_AF-A0A9E3WUF0-F1
#
_entry.id   AF-A0A9E3WUF0-F1
#
_cell.length_a   1.000
_cell.length_b   1.000
_cell.length_c   1.000
_cell.angle_alpha   90.00
_cell.angle_beta   90.00
_cell.angle_gamma   90.00
#
_symmetry.space_group_name_H-M   'P 1'
#
loop_
_entity.id
_entity.type
_entity.pdbx_description
1 polymer ?
#
loop_
_entity_poly.entity_id
_entity_poly.type
_entity_poly.pdbx_seq_one_letter_code
_entity_poly.pdbx_strand_id
1 'polypeptide(L)'
;MQRKWIVLVTAAAYATMVAGVAYGLHVARANMLAIYSQPEEQAHWDSFRETMDRRHERQEAARVEMALESGQPDAAKPPKPRSARPPVMELLENHYPACLGVSLLTTSGLFAVIWGMLLGAILRPGRRRTASGDAPPAD
;
A
#
# COMPACT_ATOMS: atom_id res chain seq x y z
N MET A 1 -9.07 -38.36 -4.87
CA MET A 1 -8.98 -37.73 -3.53
C MET A 1 -8.00 -36.56 -3.46
N GLN A 2 -6.81 -36.67 -4.08
CA GLN A 2 -5.74 -35.65 -4.04
C GLN A 2 -6.18 -34.23 -4.45
N ARG A 3 -7.00 -34.07 -5.50
CA ARG A 3 -7.55 -32.76 -5.91
C ARG A 3 -8.40 -32.06 -4.84
N LYS A 4 -9.20 -32.81 -4.06
CA LYS A 4 -10.07 -32.23 -3.01
C LYS A 4 -9.22 -31.67 -1.86
N TRP A 5 -8.17 -32.40 -1.48
CA TRP A 5 -7.22 -31.96 -0.45
C TRP A 5 -6.44 -30.71 -0.86
N ILE A 6 -6.00 -30.61 -2.13
CA ILE A 6 -5.32 -29.42 -2.63
C ILE A 6 -6.23 -28.19 -2.51
N VAL A 7 -7.51 -28.30 -2.90
CA VAL A 7 -8.47 -27.19 -2.80
C VAL A 7 -8.70 -26.78 -1.34
N LEU A 8 -8.89 -27.76 -0.44
CA LEU A 8 -9.11 -27.48 0.99
C LEU A 8 -7.90 -26.80 1.63
N VAL A 9 -6.68 -27.29 1.36
CA VAL A 9 -5.44 -26.68 1.87
C VAL A 9 -5.25 -25.28 1.30
N THR A 10 -5.51 -25.08 0.00
CA THR A 10 -5.45 -23.76 -0.63
C THR A 10 -6.42 -22.78 0.03
N ALA A 11 -7.67 -23.20 0.23
CA ALA A 11 -8.70 -22.37 0.84
C ALA A 11 -8.36 -22.03 2.29
N ALA A 12 -7.87 -23.00 3.08
CA ALA A 12 -7.45 -22.78 4.46
C ALA A 12 -6.25 -21.83 4.55
N ALA A 13 -5.24 -22.00 3.69
CA ALA A 13 -4.07 -21.13 3.63
C ALA A 13 -4.47 -19.69 3.26
N TYR A 14 -5.32 -19.52 2.25
CA TYR A 14 -5.83 -18.22 1.84
C TYR A 14 -6.64 -17.55 2.96
N ALA A 15 -7.57 -18.27 3.58
CA ALA A 15 -8.38 -17.74 4.67
C ALA A 15 -7.53 -17.30 5.86
N THR A 16 -6.53 -18.10 6.23
CA THR A 16 -5.59 -17.79 7.32
C THR A 16 -4.78 -16.52 7.00
N MET A 17 -4.29 -16.40 5.76
CA MET A 17 -3.55 -15.23 5.33
C MET A 17 -4.42 -13.97 5.35
N VAL A 18 -5.63 -14.02 4.79
CA VAL A 18 -6.57 -12.89 4.77
C VAL A 18 -6.94 -12.48 6.19
N ALA A 19 -7.23 -13.43 7.08
CA ALA A 19 -7.52 -13.16 8.47
C ALA A 19 -6.32 -12.52 9.18
N GLY A 20 -5.10 -13.00 8.94
CA GLY A 20 -3.87 -12.44 9.49
C GLY A 20 -3.63 -10.99 9.06
N VAL A 21 -3.82 -10.68 7.77
CA VAL A 21 -3.68 -9.31 7.26
C VAL A 21 -4.75 -8.39 7.85
N ALA A 22 -6.02 -8.82 7.84
CA ALA A 22 -7.11 -8.03 8.41
C ALA A 22 -6.89 -7.75 9.91
N TYR A 23 -6.47 -8.75 10.67
CA TYR A 23 -6.13 -8.61 12.09
C TYR A 23 -4.95 -7.67 12.30
N GLY A 24 -3.87 -7.83 11.54
CA GLY A 24 -2.69 -6.98 11.62
C GLY A 24 -2.99 -5.51 11.34
N LEU A 25 -3.79 -5.22 10.31
CA LEU A 25 -4.24 -3.85 10.03
C LEU A 25 -5.11 -3.29 11.16
N HIS A 26 -5.95 -4.12 11.78
CA HIS A 26 -6.80 -3.68 12.88
C HIS A 26 -5.99 -3.30 14.12
N VAL A 27 -4.99 -4.12 14.48
CA VAL A 27 -4.07 -3.82 15.58
C VAL A 27 -3.22 -2.58 15.27
N ALA A 28 -2.70 -2.47 14.04
CA ALA A 28 -1.95 -1.29 13.61
C ALA A 28 -2.79 -0.02 13.70
N ARG A 29 -4.06 -0.07 13.27
CA ARG A 29 -5.00 1.04 13.42
C ARG A 29 -5.18 1.44 14.88
N ALA A 30 -5.41 0.48 15.78
CA ALA A 30 -5.59 0.76 17.20
C ALA A 30 -4.35 1.44 17.80
N ASN A 31 -3.16 0.96 17.47
CA ASN A 31 -1.89 1.54 17.92
C ASN A 31 -1.68 2.96 17.37
N MET A 32 -1.95 3.18 16.09
CA MET A 32 -1.83 4.50 15.47
C MET A 32 -2.82 5.50 16.07
N LEU A 33 -4.06 5.09 16.31
CA LEU A 33 -5.04 5.94 16.98
C LEU A 33 -4.59 6.30 18.41
N ALA A 34 -3.98 5.35 19.13
CA ALA A 34 -3.45 5.62 20.46
C ALA A 34 -2.33 6.68 20.44
N ILE A 35 -1.42 6.61 19.46
CA ILE A 35 -0.32 7.58 19.30
C ILE A 35 -0.87 8.94 18.88
N TYR A 36 -1.65 9.01 17.80
CA TYR A 36 -2.13 10.27 17.23
C TYR A 36 -3.28 10.92 18.00
N SER A 37 -3.83 10.25 19.02
CA SER A 37 -4.80 10.85 19.95
C SER A 37 -4.15 11.67 21.07
N GLN A 38 -2.81 11.64 21.18
CA GLN A 38 -2.10 12.39 22.21
C GLN A 38 -2.15 13.90 21.95
N PRO A 39 -2.33 14.74 22.99
CA PRO A 39 -2.38 16.19 22.85
C PRO A 39 -1.10 16.79 22.23
N GLU A 40 0.05 16.16 22.48
CA GLU A 40 1.35 16.58 21.94
C GLU A 40 1.38 16.50 20.41
N GLU A 41 0.80 15.44 19.83
CA GLU A 41 0.72 15.26 18.37
C GLU A 41 -0.20 16.29 17.71
N GLN A 42 -1.28 16.68 18.40
CA GLN A 42 -2.14 17.76 17.94
C GLN A 42 -1.40 19.10 17.94
N ALA A 43 -0.60 19.39 18.99
CA ALA A 43 0.22 20.60 19.03
C ALA A 43 1.31 20.61 17.94
N HIS A 44 1.91 19.47 17.64
CA HIS A 44 2.84 19.32 16.52
C HIS A 44 2.14 19.58 15.17
N TRP A 45 0.93 19.06 14.99
CA TRP A 45 0.14 19.33 13.80
C TRP A 45 -0.24 20.81 13.66
N ASP A 46 -0.64 21.45 14.75
CA ASP A 46 -1.02 22.86 14.75
C ASP A 46 0.18 23.77 14.43
N SER A 47 1.36 23.49 15.01
CA SER A 47 2.59 24.23 14.69
C SER A 47 3.05 24.01 13.23
N PHE A 48 2.86 22.80 12.69
CA PHE A 48 3.10 22.51 11.27
C PHE A 48 2.15 23.32 10.38
N ARG A 49 0.85 23.37 10.72
CA ARG A 49 -0.14 24.16 9.97
C ARG A 49 0.22 25.64 9.99
N GLU A 50 0.58 26.19 11.14
CA GLU A 50 0.99 27.59 11.24
C GLU A 50 2.22 27.86 10.36
N THR A 51 3.20 26.95 10.35
CA THR A 51 4.39 27.07 9.51
C THR A 51 4.04 27.03 8.01
N MET A 52 3.12 26.16 7.61
CA MET A 52 2.66 26.06 6.23
C MET A 52 1.84 27.27 5.81
N ASP A 53 1.00 27.81 6.70
CA ASP A 53 0.23 29.02 6.47
C ASP A 53 1.16 30.22 6.25
N ARG A 54 2.18 30.41 7.09
CA ARG A 54 3.20 31.45 6.88
C ARG A 54 3.97 31.29 5.57
N ARG A 55 4.30 30.06 5.17
CA ARG A 55 4.96 29.78 3.87
C ARG A 55 4.05 30.13 2.71
N HIS A 56 2.76 29.84 2.85
CA HIS A 56 1.75 30.11 1.85
C HIS A 56 1.55 31.61 1.67
N GLU A 57 1.40 32.37 2.75
CA GLU A 57 1.33 33.83 2.73
C GLU A 57 2.55 34.47 2.07
N ARG A 58 3.77 33.99 2.38
CA ARG A 58 5.00 34.46 1.73
C ARG A 58 5.01 34.16 0.23
N GLN A 59 4.56 32.98 -0.17
CA GLN A 59 4.45 32.61 -1.59
C GLN A 59 3.39 33.43 -2.32
N GLU A 60 2.28 33.75 -1.66
CA GLU A 60 1.25 34.62 -2.21
C GLU A 60 1.76 36.05 -2.37
N ALA A 61 2.43 36.61 -1.37
CA ALA A 61 3.04 37.94 -1.46
C ALA A 61 4.07 38.01 -2.60
N ALA A 62 4.99 37.04 -2.68
CA ALA A 62 5.97 36.95 -3.74
C ALA A 62 5.33 36.79 -5.13
N ARG A 63 4.18 36.11 -5.22
CA ARG A 63 3.42 36.01 -6.46
C ARG A 63 2.74 37.30 -6.88
N VAL A 64 2.16 38.03 -5.93
CA VAL A 64 1.56 39.34 -6.22
C VAL A 64 2.63 40.29 -6.72
N GLU A 65 3.81 40.30 -6.10
CA GLU A 65 4.96 41.10 -6.53
C GLU A 65 5.41 40.72 -7.94
N MET A 66 5.64 39.42 -8.22
CA MET A 66 6.00 38.94 -9.56
C MET A 66 4.91 39.21 -10.61
N ALA A 67 3.63 39.13 -10.25
CA ALA A 67 2.51 39.41 -11.17
C ALA A 67 2.42 40.91 -11.51
N LEU A 68 2.69 41.79 -10.54
CA LEU A 68 2.81 43.24 -10.77
C LEU A 68 3.99 43.58 -11.69
N GLU A 69 5.11 42.87 -11.55
CA GLU A 69 6.33 43.13 -12.34
C GLU A 69 6.28 42.52 -13.76
N SER A 70 5.68 41.34 -13.92
CA SER A 70 5.64 40.61 -15.20
C SER A 70 4.36 40.80 -16.02
N GLY A 71 3.30 41.39 -15.45
CA GLY A 71 2.02 41.60 -16.12
C GLY A 71 1.26 40.33 -16.52
N GLN A 72 1.67 39.16 -16.00
CA GLN A 72 1.18 37.86 -16.43
C GLN A 72 0.28 37.23 -15.34
N PRO A 73 -1.00 36.90 -15.65
CA PRO A 73 -1.89 36.33 -14.66
C PRO A 73 -1.71 34.81 -14.52
N ASP A 74 -1.97 34.34 -13.31
CA ASP A 74 -2.30 32.95 -12.93
C ASP A 74 -1.18 31.91 -12.91
N ALA A 75 -0.28 32.04 -11.95
CA ALA A 75 0.37 30.86 -11.38
C ALA A 75 -0.62 30.15 -10.42
N ALA A 76 -0.82 28.84 -10.58
CA ALA A 76 -1.76 28.02 -9.80
C ALA A 76 -1.48 28.07 -8.28
N LYS A 77 -2.44 28.51 -7.46
CA LYS A 77 -2.29 28.72 -6.00
C LYS A 77 -1.72 27.48 -5.29
N PRO A 78 -0.69 27.62 -4.42
CA PRO A 78 -0.12 26.46 -3.74
C PRO A 78 -1.16 25.79 -2.82
N PRO A 79 -1.12 24.45 -2.66
CA PRO A 79 -2.10 23.73 -1.85
C PRO A 79 -1.94 24.07 -0.37
N LYS A 80 -3.03 24.50 0.27
CA LYS A 80 -3.09 24.80 1.70
C LYS A 80 -3.64 23.57 2.48
N PRO A 81 -3.04 23.15 3.60
CA PRO A 81 -3.62 22.12 4.45
C PRO A 81 -4.96 22.61 5.04
N ARG A 82 -6.05 21.93 4.69
CA ARG A 82 -7.43 22.31 5.04
C ARG A 82 -7.98 21.64 6.32
N SER A 83 -7.37 20.54 6.77
CA SER A 83 -7.91 19.75 7.88
C SER A 83 -7.52 20.30 9.25
N ALA A 84 -8.50 20.34 10.16
CA ALA A 84 -8.29 20.65 11.57
C ALA A 84 -7.56 19.53 12.33
N ARG A 85 -7.64 18.29 11.82
CA ARG A 85 -7.01 17.12 12.41
C ARG A 85 -5.83 16.64 11.57
N PRO A 86 -4.87 15.90 12.17
CA PRO A 86 -3.81 15.25 11.42
C PRO A 86 -4.42 14.37 10.31
N PRO A 87 -3.87 14.39 9.08
CA PRO A 87 -4.44 13.63 7.96
C PRO A 87 -4.45 12.13 8.23
N VAL A 88 -3.50 11.63 9.03
CA VAL A 88 -3.44 10.21 9.44
C VAL A 88 -4.67 9.82 10.26
N MET A 89 -5.16 10.70 11.13
CA MET A 89 -6.41 10.47 11.88
C MET A 89 -7.62 10.38 10.94
N GLU A 90 -7.73 11.30 9.97
CA GLU A 90 -8.80 11.30 8.97
C GLU A 90 -8.79 10.02 8.11
N LEU A 91 -7.61 9.54 7.74
CA LEU A 91 -7.42 8.30 6.99
C LEU A 91 -7.82 7.07 7.81
N LEU A 92 -7.42 7.01 9.08
CA LEU A 92 -7.70 5.87 9.97
C LEU A 92 -9.16 5.83 10.47
N GLU A 93 -9.82 6.98 10.58
CA GLU A 93 -11.22 7.07 11.01
C GLU A 93 -12.18 6.86 9.84
N ASN A 94 -12.05 7.65 8.77
CA ASN A 94 -13.05 7.72 7.70
C ASN A 94 -12.74 6.83 6.50
N HIS A 95 -11.48 6.50 6.26
CA HIS A 95 -11.05 5.77 5.05
C HIS A 95 -10.48 4.38 5.32
N TYR A 96 -10.49 3.92 6.57
CA TYR A 96 -9.97 2.60 6.94
C TYR A 96 -10.58 1.43 6.13
N PRO A 97 -11.88 1.39 5.83
CA PRO A 97 -12.44 0.33 4.98
C PRO A 97 -11.83 0.29 3.58
N ALA A 98 -11.53 1.46 3.00
CA ALA A 98 -10.89 1.55 1.70
C ALA A 98 -9.43 1.07 1.76
N CYS A 99 -8.68 1.48 2.78
CA CYS A 99 -7.31 1.00 3.01
C CYS A 99 -7.28 -0.52 3.20
N LEU A 100 -8.18 -1.06 4.03
CA LEU A 100 -8.31 -2.50 4.25
C LEU A 100 -8.65 -3.23 2.95
N GLY A 101 -9.60 -2.71 2.16
CA GLY A 101 -9.99 -3.29 0.88
C GLY A 101 -8.84 -3.38 -0.12
N VAL A 102 -8.07 -2.30 -0.27
CA VAL A 102 -6.89 -2.28 -1.15
C VAL A 102 -5.82 -3.25 -0.64
N SER A 103 -5.53 -3.25 0.66
CA SER A 103 -4.55 -4.19 1.25
C SER A 103 -4.95 -5.64 1.02
N LEU A 104 -6.22 -5.98 1.19
CA LEU A 104 -6.72 -7.33 0.93
C LEU A 104 -6.60 -7.68 -0.54
N LEU A 105 -7.02 -6.80 -1.45
CA LEU A 105 -6.92 -7.03 -2.89
C LEU A 105 -5.48 -7.28 -3.34
N THR A 106 -4.54 -6.45 -2.90
CA THR A 106 -3.11 -6.61 -3.21
C THR A 106 -2.56 -7.91 -2.65
N THR A 107 -2.92 -8.25 -1.40
CA THR A 107 -2.48 -9.50 -0.76
C THR A 107 -3.05 -10.73 -1.49
N SER A 108 -4.31 -10.70 -1.89
CA SER A 108 -4.95 -11.77 -2.66
C SER A 108 -4.29 -11.98 -4.01
N GLY A 109 -3.93 -10.89 -4.71
CA GLY A 109 -3.17 -10.96 -5.95
C GLY A 109 -1.79 -11.61 -5.74
N LEU A 110 -1.07 -11.20 -4.70
CA LEU A 110 0.24 -11.76 -4.38
C LEU A 110 0.16 -13.25 -4.03
N PHE A 111 -0.85 -13.65 -3.25
CA PHE A 111 -1.11 -15.05 -2.93
C PHE A 111 -1.36 -15.88 -4.17
N ALA A 112 -2.17 -15.40 -5.13
CA ALA A 112 -2.43 -16.11 -6.37
C ALA A 112 -1.15 -16.36 -7.17
N VAL A 113 -0.26 -15.37 -7.25
CA VAL A 113 1.04 -15.48 -7.93
C VAL A 113 1.93 -16.52 -7.25
N ILE A 114 2.13 -16.40 -5.93
CA ILE A 114 3.00 -17.30 -5.15
C ILE A 114 2.46 -18.74 -5.20
N TRP A 115 1.15 -18.90 -5.01
CA TRP A 115 0.50 -20.21 -5.04
C TRP A 115 0.58 -20.85 -6.43
N GLY A 116 0.45 -20.05 -7.50
CA GLY A 116 0.66 -20.51 -8.87
C GLY A 116 2.09 -21.02 -9.11
N MET A 117 3.09 -20.32 -8.59
CA MET A 117 4.50 -20.76 -8.66
C MET A 117 4.74 -22.05 -7.87
N LEU A 118 4.17 -22.15 -6.65
CA LEU A 118 4.27 -23.35 -5.81
C LEU A 118 3.62 -24.57 -6.47
N LEU A 119 2.40 -24.42 -7.00
CA LEU A 119 1.73 -25.47 -7.76
C LEU A 119 2.53 -25.86 -9.01
N GLY A 120 3.08 -24.89 -9.74
CA GLY A 120 3.93 -25.15 -10.90
C GLY A 120 5.22 -25.91 -10.55
N ALA A 121 5.81 -25.64 -9.39
CA ALA A 121 7.00 -26.35 -8.89
C ALA A 121 6.67 -27.76 -8.40
N ILE A 122 5.56 -27.94 -7.68
CA ILE A 122 5.15 -29.24 -7.13
C ILE A 122 4.61 -30.17 -8.22
N LEU A 123 3.89 -29.63 -9.21
CA LEU A 123 3.26 -30.41 -10.27
C LEU A 123 4.14 -30.62 -11.50
N ARG A 124 5.32 -30.01 -11.60
CA ARG A 124 6.33 -30.36 -12.63
C ARG A 124 7.12 -31.58 -12.15
N PRO A 125 6.89 -32.79 -12.68
CA PRO A 125 7.84 -33.86 -12.48
C PRO A 125 9.11 -33.45 -13.21
N GLY A 126 10.25 -33.49 -12.53
CA GLY A 126 11.55 -33.22 -13.15
C GLY A 126 11.69 -34.04 -14.42
N ARG A 127 11.71 -33.38 -15.58
CA ARG A 127 12.01 -34.02 -16.86
C ARG A 127 13.48 -34.39 -16.80
N ARG A 128 13.79 -35.56 -16.22
CA ARG A 128 15.12 -36.17 -16.31
C ARG A 128 15.36 -36.40 -17.80
N ARG A 129 16.14 -35.52 -18.40
CA ARG A 129 16.68 -35.69 -19.75
C ARG A 129 17.64 -36.87 -19.66
N THR A 130 17.16 -38.08 -19.93
CA THR A 130 18.03 -39.23 -20.16
C THR A 130 18.75 -38.97 -21.47
N ALA A 131 19.92 -38.36 -21.40
CA ALA A 131 20.89 -38.38 -22.48
C ALA A 131 21.53 -39.77 -22.53
N SER A 132 20.79 -40.78 -23.02
CA SER A 132 21.38 -41.92 -23.70
C SER A 132 21.45 -41.49 -25.17
N GLY A 133 22.61 -41.20 -25.73
CA GLY A 133 23.69 -42.16 -25.83
C GLY A 133 23.54 -43.06 -27.06
N ASP A 134 22.81 -42.63 -28.09
CA ASP A 134 22.81 -43.32 -29.40
C ASP A 134 23.90 -42.72 -30.28
N ALA A 135 25.10 -43.29 -30.18
CA ALA A 135 26.08 -43.20 -31.25
C ALA A 135 25.60 -44.08 -32.43
N PRO A 136 25.61 -43.60 -33.68
CA PRO A 136 25.21 -44.43 -34.82
C PRO A 136 26.25 -45.54 -35.08
N PRO A 137 25.83 -46.74 -35.51
CA PRO A 137 26.77 -47.79 -35.92
C PRO A 137 27.55 -47.32 -37.15
N ALA A 138 28.87 -47.49 -37.08
CA ALA A 138 29.77 -47.27 -38.20
C ALA A 138 29.71 -48.48 -39.13
N ASP A 139 29.17 -48.27 -40.32
CA ASP A 139 29.36 -49.12 -41.50
C ASP A 139 30.19 -48.35 -42.53
#